data_AF-A0A8T9BQK9-F1
#
_entry.id   AF-A0A8T9BQK9-F1
#
_cell.length_a   1.000
_cell.length_b   1.000
_cell.length_c   1.000
_cell.angle_alpha   90.00
_cell.angle_beta   90.00
_cell.angle_gamma   90.00
#
_symmetry.space_group_name_H-M   'P 1'
#
loop_
_entity.id
_entity.type
_entity.pdbx_description
1 polymer ?
#
loop_
_entity_poly.entity_id
_entity_poly.type
_entity_poly.pdbx_seq_one_letter_code
_entity_poly.pdbx_strand_id
1 'polypeptide(L)'
;MASKKGAYETNASDTDFRKKYDKAEYAQKAADREASEKEERKARYEAKLAGKKYHAPLTGNEVQTEARRSRLDVSANVGKIQLMPAGAATGKRGQGAGFYCKACDLTFKDNLQWVEHENSAQHLQAIGQTSEVRAASAED
;
A
#
# COMPACT_ATOMS: atom_id res chain seq x y z
N MET A 1 -64.79 -4.43 -8.75
CA MET A 1 -63.75 -3.43 -9.05
C MET A 1 -62.39 -4.12 -9.00
N ALA A 2 -61.91 -4.62 -10.14
CA ALA A 2 -60.62 -5.32 -10.22
C ALA A 2 -59.51 -4.29 -10.39
N SER A 3 -58.63 -4.17 -9.39
CA SER A 3 -57.49 -3.26 -9.44
C SER A 3 -56.47 -3.79 -10.45
N LYS A 4 -56.26 -3.06 -11.55
CA LYS A 4 -55.24 -3.37 -12.57
C LYS A 4 -53.86 -3.11 -11.95
N LYS A 5 -53.23 -4.17 -11.45
CA LYS A 5 -51.81 -4.14 -11.06
C LYS A 5 -50.96 -3.97 -12.32
N GLY A 6 -50.12 -2.93 -12.33
CA GLY A 6 -49.25 -2.58 -13.44
C GLY A 6 -48.11 -3.58 -13.63
N ALA A 7 -47.59 -3.64 -14.85
CA ALA A 7 -46.55 -4.57 -15.34
C ALA A 7 -45.19 -4.51 -14.59
N TYR A 8 -45.07 -3.71 -13.54
CA TYR A 8 -43.86 -3.55 -12.73
C TYR A 8 -43.86 -4.38 -11.44
N GLU A 9 -44.99 -4.99 -11.06
CA GLU A 9 -45.09 -5.82 -9.85
C GLU A 9 -44.73 -7.30 -10.09
N THR A 10 -44.51 -7.73 -11.35
CA THR A 10 -44.15 -9.10 -11.71
C THR A 10 -42.68 -9.22 -12.10
N ASN A 11 -41.79 -8.52 -11.41
CA ASN A 11 -40.35 -8.77 -11.56
C ASN A 11 -39.99 -9.99 -10.71
N ALA A 12 -39.70 -11.10 -11.38
CA ALA A 12 -39.24 -12.34 -10.76
C ALA A 12 -38.08 -12.05 -9.79
N SER A 13 -38.15 -12.62 -8.59
CA SER A 13 -37.16 -12.51 -7.52
C SER A 13 -35.80 -13.16 -7.86
N ASP A 14 -35.61 -13.62 -9.08
CA ASP A 14 -34.44 -14.36 -9.55
C ASP A 14 -33.36 -13.42 -10.10
N THR A 15 -32.93 -12.45 -9.28
CA THR A 15 -31.81 -11.56 -9.60
C THR A 15 -30.78 -11.47 -8.48
N ASP A 16 -30.85 -12.37 -7.50
CA ASP A 16 -29.93 -12.44 -6.36
C ASP A 16 -28.49 -12.81 -6.72
N PHE A 17 -28.24 -13.29 -7.95
CA PHE A 17 -26.89 -13.46 -8.50
C PHE A 17 -26.19 -12.14 -8.85
N ARG A 18 -26.92 -11.02 -8.89
CA ARG A 18 -26.35 -9.70 -9.17
C ARG A 18 -25.80 -9.09 -7.89
N LYS A 19 -24.56 -8.58 -7.95
CA LYS A 19 -23.91 -7.86 -6.86
C LYS A 19 -24.77 -6.65 -6.45
N LYS A 20 -25.53 -6.79 -5.36
CA LYS A 20 -26.31 -5.70 -4.77
C LYS A 20 -25.33 -4.75 -4.08
N TYR A 21 -25.18 -3.55 -4.62
CA TYR A 21 -24.43 -2.49 -3.94
C TYR A 21 -25.32 -1.90 -2.85
N ASP A 22 -25.03 -2.23 -1.59
CA ASP A 22 -25.72 -1.62 -0.47
C ASP A 22 -25.28 -0.16 -0.31
N LYS A 23 -26.17 0.77 -0.65
CA LYS A 23 -25.90 2.21 -0.58
C LYS A 23 -25.55 2.66 0.84
N ALA A 24 -26.06 1.98 1.87
CA ALA A 24 -25.79 2.33 3.26
C ALA A 24 -24.34 1.96 3.65
N GLU A 25 -23.89 0.75 3.30
CA GLU A 25 -22.52 0.31 3.55
C GLU A 25 -21.49 1.20 2.83
N TYR A 26 -21.76 1.54 1.56
CA TYR A 26 -20.88 2.42 0.79
C TYR A 26 -20.88 3.86 1.32
N ALA A 27 -22.01 4.36 1.83
CA ALA A 27 -22.08 5.67 2.48
C ALA A 27 -21.28 5.70 3.79
N GLN A 28 -21.36 4.64 4.60
CA GLN A 28 -20.54 4.50 5.82
C GLN A 28 -19.05 4.45 5.48
N LYS A 29 -18.66 3.62 4.51
CA LYS A 29 -17.27 3.51 4.05
C LYS A 29 -16.73 4.81 3.45
N ALA A 30 -17.59 5.62 2.82
CA ALA A 30 -17.23 6.95 2.33
C ALA A 30 -17.00 7.91 3.51
N ALA A 31 -17.90 7.92 4.49
CA ALA A 31 -17.77 8.76 5.69
C ALA A 31 -16.51 8.42 6.49
N ASP A 32 -16.18 7.14 6.67
CA ASP A 32 -14.96 6.69 7.36
C ASP A 32 -13.70 7.17 6.63
N ARG A 33 -13.70 7.11 5.30
CA ARG A 33 -12.59 7.61 4.48
C ARG A 33 -12.46 9.13 4.60
N GLU A 34 -13.55 9.87 4.48
CA GLU A 34 -13.55 11.32 4.63
C GLU A 34 -13.09 11.77 6.03
N ALA A 35 -13.47 11.01 7.07
CA ALA A 35 -13.02 11.24 8.44
C ALA A 35 -11.50 11.03 8.54
N SER A 36 -10.96 9.90 8.04
CA SER A 36 -9.52 9.64 8.03
C SER A 36 -8.73 10.70 7.25
N GLU A 37 -9.22 11.14 6.09
CA GLU A 37 -8.58 12.18 5.29
C GLU A 37 -8.63 13.54 5.98
N LYS A 38 -9.69 13.83 6.73
CA LYS A 38 -9.80 15.07 7.52
C LYS A 38 -8.82 15.09 8.68
N GLU A 39 -8.66 13.98 9.39
CA GLU A 39 -7.65 13.82 10.45
C GLU A 39 -6.23 13.97 9.87
N GLU A 40 -5.92 13.30 8.76
CA GLU A 40 -4.62 13.46 8.08
C GLU A 40 -4.37 14.91 7.61
N ARG A 41 -5.40 15.60 7.08
CA ARG A 41 -5.27 16.99 6.65
C ARG A 41 -4.97 17.92 7.82
N LYS A 42 -5.60 17.72 8.97
CA LYS A 42 -5.29 18.48 10.20
C LYS A 42 -3.86 18.23 10.64
N ALA A 43 -3.44 16.96 10.71
CA ALA A 43 -2.10 16.61 11.13
C ALA A 43 -1.02 17.14 10.16
N ARG A 44 -1.30 17.17 8.85
CA ARG A 44 -0.43 17.84 7.85
C ARG A 44 -0.36 19.35 8.04
N TYR A 45 -1.50 19.99 8.36
CA TYR A 45 -1.56 21.42 8.63
C TYR A 45 -0.79 21.80 9.90
N GLU A 46 -0.95 21.03 10.97
CA GLU A 46 -0.24 21.19 12.24
C GLU A 46 1.27 20.98 12.07
N ALA A 47 1.68 19.95 11.32
CA ALA A 47 3.09 19.73 10.99
C ALA A 47 3.68 20.91 10.19
N LYS A 48 2.93 21.43 9.21
CA LYS A 48 3.32 22.61 8.43
C LYS A 48 3.44 23.86 9.30
N LEU A 49 2.52 24.07 10.24
CA LEU A 49 2.56 25.19 11.19
C LEU A 49 3.77 25.08 12.13
N ALA A 50 4.11 23.86 12.56
CA ALA A 50 5.32 23.57 13.33
C ALA A 50 6.61 23.58 12.51
N GLY A 51 6.55 23.85 11.20
CA GLY A 51 7.70 23.87 10.29
C GLY A 51 8.33 22.49 10.04
N LYS A 52 7.68 21.40 10.45
CA LYS A 52 8.15 20.02 10.30
C LYS A 52 7.49 19.36 9.09
N LYS A 53 8.20 18.44 8.42
CA LYS A 53 7.59 17.61 7.38
C LYS A 53 6.62 16.63 8.04
N TYR A 54 5.43 16.48 7.46
CA TYR A 54 4.45 15.50 7.93
C TYR A 54 4.96 14.08 7.68
N HIS A 55 4.97 13.27 8.73
CA HIS A 55 5.18 11.83 8.67
C HIS A 55 3.89 11.17 9.15
N ALA A 56 3.42 10.15 8.42
CA ALA A 56 2.30 9.36 8.88
C ALA A 56 2.67 8.71 10.23
N PRO A 57 1.83 8.85 11.27
CA PRO A 57 2.12 8.25 12.56
C PRO A 57 2.13 6.72 12.41
N LEU A 58 3.16 6.10 13.00
CA LEU A 58 3.28 4.65 13.12
C LEU A 58 2.05 4.06 13.80
N THR A 59 1.55 2.94 13.28
CA THR A 59 0.24 2.38 13.64
C THR A 59 0.28 1.54 14.92
N GLY A 60 1.41 1.53 15.63
CA GLY A 60 1.55 0.92 16.96
C GLY A 60 1.64 -0.61 16.99
N ASN A 61 1.47 -1.29 15.85
CA ASN A 61 1.70 -2.74 15.70
C ASN A 61 3.09 -3.03 15.11
N GLU A 62 4.07 -2.21 15.47
CA GLU A 62 5.38 -2.21 14.83
C GLU A 62 6.25 -3.36 15.34
N VAL A 63 6.91 -4.06 14.43
CA VAL A 63 7.96 -5.02 14.79
C VAL A 63 9.30 -4.31 14.75
N GLN A 64 10.18 -4.60 15.71
CA GLN A 64 11.55 -4.08 15.68
C GLN A 64 12.29 -4.59 14.44
N THR A 65 13.18 -3.78 13.88
CA THR A 65 13.94 -4.21 12.71
C THR A 65 14.88 -5.36 13.10
N GLU A 66 14.74 -6.49 12.40
CA GLU A 66 15.65 -7.63 12.51
C GLU A 66 16.69 -7.63 11.37
N ALA A 67 17.80 -8.33 11.59
CA ALA A 67 18.77 -8.56 10.53
C ALA A 67 18.14 -9.37 9.37
N ARG A 68 18.53 -9.03 8.13
CA ARG A 68 18.07 -9.75 6.94
C ARG A 68 18.42 -11.24 7.01
N ARG A 69 17.40 -12.09 7.05
CA ARG A 69 17.55 -13.56 7.13
C ARG A 69 17.91 -14.20 5.77
N SER A 70 17.56 -13.55 4.66
CA SER A 70 17.86 -14.03 3.31
C SER A 70 18.97 -13.18 2.66
N ARG A 71 19.83 -13.83 1.88
CA ARG A 71 20.78 -13.13 1.01
C ARG A 71 20.09 -12.68 -0.26
N LEU A 72 20.40 -11.46 -0.70
CA LEU A 72 19.96 -10.93 -1.99
C LEU A 72 20.70 -11.68 -3.12
N ASP A 73 19.97 -12.43 -3.93
CA ASP A 73 20.54 -13.09 -5.12
C ASP A 73 20.57 -12.13 -6.31
N VAL A 74 21.65 -11.37 -6.40
CA VAL A 74 21.95 -10.49 -7.54
C VAL A 74 22.45 -11.29 -8.76
N SER A 75 23.02 -12.48 -8.52
CA SER A 75 23.67 -13.28 -9.56
C SER A 75 22.69 -13.76 -10.62
N ALA A 76 21.44 -14.03 -10.22
CA ALA A 76 20.38 -14.43 -11.11
C ALA A 76 20.08 -13.43 -12.23
N ASN A 77 20.43 -12.15 -12.09
CA ASN A 77 20.14 -11.11 -13.08
C ASN A 77 21.35 -10.76 -13.97
N VAL A 78 22.52 -11.34 -13.70
CA VAL A 78 23.74 -11.07 -14.48
C VAL A 78 23.63 -11.72 -15.86
N GLY A 79 23.77 -10.91 -16.91
CA GLY A 79 23.74 -11.38 -18.31
C GLY A 79 22.34 -11.66 -18.88
N LYS A 80 21.27 -11.45 -18.12
CA LYS A 80 19.90 -11.58 -18.62
C LYS A 80 19.43 -10.28 -19.27
N ILE A 81 18.93 -10.38 -20.50
CA ILE A 81 18.29 -9.27 -21.21
C ILE A 81 16.78 -9.47 -21.11
N GLN A 82 16.08 -8.58 -20.41
CA GLN A 82 14.63 -8.63 -20.27
C GLN A 82 14.00 -7.55 -21.16
N LEU A 83 13.10 -7.96 -22.05
CA LEU A 83 12.27 -7.01 -22.80
C LEU A 83 11.18 -6.45 -21.88
N MET A 84 11.16 -5.13 -21.76
CA MET A 84 10.10 -4.40 -21.06
C MET A 84 9.00 -4.00 -22.06
N PRO A 85 7.71 -4.17 -21.71
CA PRO A 85 6.62 -3.67 -22.55
C PRO A 85 6.67 -2.14 -22.63
N ALA A 86 6.25 -1.57 -23.75
CA ALA A 86 6.38 -0.15 -24.10
C ALA A 86 5.59 0.85 -23.19
N GLY A 87 5.11 0.41 -22.03
CA GLY A 87 4.48 1.23 -21.00
C GLY A 87 4.91 0.87 -19.57
N ALA A 88 5.85 -0.06 -19.40
CA ALA A 88 6.47 -0.28 -18.10
C ALA A 88 7.29 0.96 -17.75
N ALA A 89 6.86 1.64 -16.68
CA ALA A 89 7.26 2.99 -16.35
C ALA A 89 8.76 3.23 -16.48
N THR A 90 9.12 4.26 -17.25
CA THR A 90 10.50 4.77 -17.37
C THR A 90 11.03 5.36 -16.05
N GLY A 91 10.15 5.56 -15.06
CA GLY A 91 10.48 6.08 -13.74
C GLY A 91 10.70 4.98 -12.68
N LYS A 92 10.97 5.40 -11.44
CA LYS A 92 11.12 4.46 -10.32
C LYS A 92 9.80 3.81 -9.90
N ARG A 93 8.62 4.31 -10.30
CA ARG A 93 7.33 3.75 -9.85
C ARG A 93 6.79 2.75 -10.86
N GLY A 94 6.39 1.58 -10.39
CA GLY A 94 5.87 0.49 -11.23
C GLY A 94 6.93 -0.54 -11.60
N GLN A 95 6.48 -1.65 -12.20
CA GLN A 95 7.33 -2.80 -12.55
C GLN A 95 8.14 -2.53 -13.83
N GLY A 96 9.16 -1.68 -13.70
CA GLY A 96 10.22 -1.44 -14.68
C GLY A 96 11.36 -2.47 -14.60
N ALA A 97 12.38 -2.30 -15.43
CA ALA A 97 13.56 -3.16 -15.43
C ALA A 97 14.38 -2.98 -14.14
N GLY A 98 14.67 -4.09 -13.46
CA GLY A 98 15.49 -4.12 -12.25
C GLY A 98 14.82 -4.83 -11.07
N PHE A 99 15.25 -4.50 -9.85
CA PHE A 99 14.69 -5.02 -8.61
C PHE A 99 13.42 -4.27 -8.25
N TYR A 100 12.34 -5.00 -7.96
CA TYR A 100 11.03 -4.43 -7.62
C TYR A 100 10.68 -4.64 -6.16
N CYS A 101 10.33 -3.54 -5.49
CA CYS A 101 9.80 -3.53 -4.12
C CYS A 101 8.29 -3.46 -4.15
N LYS A 102 7.62 -4.49 -3.62
CA LYS A 102 6.16 -4.58 -3.51
C LYS A 102 5.58 -3.63 -2.46
N ALA A 103 6.33 -3.32 -1.40
CA ALA A 103 5.85 -2.48 -0.30
C ALA A 103 5.79 -1.00 -0.69
N CYS A 104 6.73 -0.54 -1.52
CA CYS A 104 6.84 0.87 -1.89
C CYS A 104 6.47 1.15 -3.36
N ASP A 105 6.15 0.11 -4.13
CA ASP A 105 5.91 0.17 -5.59
C ASP A 105 7.04 0.86 -6.36
N LEU A 106 8.28 0.60 -5.94
CA LEU A 106 9.47 1.18 -6.53
C LEU A 106 10.34 0.11 -7.22
N THR A 107 10.86 0.45 -8.39
CA THR A 107 11.89 -0.31 -9.11
C THR A 107 13.23 0.41 -9.09
N PHE A 108 14.29 -0.38 -8.90
CA PHE A 108 15.67 0.08 -8.84
C PHE A 108 16.52 -0.70 -9.85
N LYS A 109 17.31 0.03 -10.63
CA LYS A 109 18.19 -0.56 -11.67
C LYS A 109 19.53 -1.02 -11.10
N ASP A 110 19.98 -0.40 -10.02
CA ASP A 110 21.28 -0.65 -9.39
C ASP A 110 21.13 -1.44 -8.08
N ASN A 111 22.04 -2.37 -7.83
CA ASN A 111 22.07 -3.19 -6.60
C ASN A 111 22.24 -2.34 -5.35
N LEU A 112 23.11 -1.33 -5.41
CA LEU A 112 23.37 -0.45 -4.26
C LEU A 112 22.13 0.37 -3.90
N GLN A 113 21.43 0.91 -4.90
CA GLN A 113 20.19 1.65 -4.68
C GLN A 113 19.08 0.74 -4.13
N TRP A 114 19.03 -0.53 -4.55
CA TRP A 114 18.10 -1.51 -3.99
C TRP A 114 18.37 -1.75 -2.49
N VAL A 115 19.63 -1.97 -2.11
CA VAL A 115 20.03 -2.21 -0.73
C VAL A 115 19.80 -0.97 0.15
N GLU A 116 20.10 0.21 -0.37
CA GLU A 116 19.84 1.48 0.32
C GLU A 116 18.34 1.71 0.52
N HIS A 117 17.52 1.39 -0.47
CA HIS A 117 16.07 1.45 -0.35
C HIS A 117 15.54 0.51 0.74
N GLU A 118 15.99 -0.75 0.75
CA GLU A 118 15.57 -1.75 1.72
C GLU A 118 15.93 -1.34 3.17
N ASN A 119 17.04 -0.62 3.34
CA ASN A 119 17.46 -0.08 4.64
C ASN A 119 16.89 1.32 4.96
N SER A 120 16.16 1.94 4.04
CA SER A 120 15.67 3.31 4.23
C SER A 120 14.48 3.35 5.19
N ALA A 121 14.39 4.41 6.01
CA ALA A 121 13.26 4.60 6.92
C ALA A 121 11.90 4.63 6.20
N GLN A 122 11.86 5.05 4.94
CA GLN A 122 10.64 5.05 4.13
C GLN A 122 10.14 3.63 3.85
N HIS A 123 11.05 2.70 3.59
CA HIS A 123 10.70 1.30 3.35
C HIS A 123 10.28 0.59 4.64
N LEU A 124 11.03 0.83 5.73
CA LEU A 124 10.68 0.28 7.04
C LEU A 124 9.31 0.76 7.50
N GLN A 125 8.99 2.06 7.35
CA GLN A 125 7.67 2.61 7.63
C GLN A 125 6.57 1.97 6.76
N ALA A 126 6.84 1.68 5.48
CA ALA A 126 5.88 1.04 4.60
C ALA A 126 5.60 -0.43 4.98
N ILE A 127 6.55 -1.11 5.60
CA ILE A 127 6.41 -2.48 6.11
C ILE A 127 5.84 -2.51 7.54
N GLY A 128 5.83 -1.36 8.25
CA GLY A 128 5.44 -1.29 9.66
C GLY A 128 6.55 -1.76 10.60
N GLN A 129 7.81 -1.51 10.24
CA GLN A 129 8.98 -1.74 11.08
C GLN A 129 9.54 -0.41 11.59
N THR A 130 9.96 -0.40 12.85
CA THR A 130 10.68 0.74 13.42
C THR A 130 12.15 0.70 13.04
N SER A 131 12.82 1.85 12.97
CA SER A 131 14.28 1.93 12.78
C SER A 131 15.08 1.49 14.01
N GLU A 132 14.40 1.07 15.08
CA GLU A 132 15.02 0.61 16.32
C GLU A 132 15.32 -0.88 16.23
N VAL A 133 16.50 -1.27 16.69
CA VAL A 133 16.99 -2.65 16.67
C VAL A 133 16.98 -3.19 18.09
N ARG A 134 16.57 -4.45 18.25
CA ARG A 134 16.68 -5.15 19.52
C ARG A 134 18.16 -5.35 19.87
N ALA A 135 18.60 -4.91 21.04
CA ALA A 135 19.93 -5.23 21.53
C ALA A 135 20.04 -6.75 21.74
N ALA A 136 21.09 -7.37 21.20
CA ALA A 136 21.35 -8.79 21.39
C ALA A 136 21.60 -9.08 22.87
N SER A 137 20.86 -10.03 23.44
CA SER A 137 21.12 -10.57 24.76
C SER A 137 21.98 -11.83 24.61
N ALA A 138 22.67 -12.27 25.68
CA ALA A 138 23.54 -13.46 25.61
C ALA A 138 22.80 -14.78 25.30
N GLU A 139 21.46 -14.74 25.26
CA GLU A 139 20.57 -15.86 24.99
C GLU A 139 20.07 -15.88 23.53
N ASP A 140 20.43 -14.87 22.72
CA ASP A 140 20.07 -14.72 21.30
C ASP A 140 21.25 -14.94 20.32
#